data_AF-A0A5Q0M620-F1
#
_entry.id   AF-A0A5Q0M620-F1
#
_cell.length_a   1.000
_cell.length_b   1.000
_cell.length_c   1.000
_cell.angle_alpha   90.00
_cell.angle_beta   90.00
_cell.angle_gamma   90.00
#
_symmetry.space_group_name_H-M   'P 1'
#
loop_
_entity.id
_entity.type
_entity.pdbx_description
1 polymer ?
#
loop_
_entity_poly.entity_id
_entity_poly.type
_entity_poly.pdbx_seq_one_letter_code
_entity_poly.pdbx_strand_id
1 'polypeptide(L)'
;MNPQWLVPEWPAPSNVRALCTTRDGGVSAGRYDSLNLGDHVADDAAHVAENRRRLQQAIGTQPVFLQQVHGTGLVSLDDAVQDGTVADACTATTTARACTVMVADCLPVLFTDARGRRVAAAHAGWRGLAGGVLEQTVRAFAQDDDGAPRLMAWLGPCIGPKAFEVGAEVKAAFEAQSPEAASCFTPAAADGKWLADLPALARQRLRAAGVESLHGNDSGDAWCTVAQPSRFFSHRRDGVSGRFAALVWKV
;
A
#
# COMPACT_ATOMS: atom_id res chain seq x y z
N MET A 1 -16.07 14.27 -1.06
CA MET A 1 -14.88 13.41 -1.26
C MET A 1 -14.07 14.04 -2.40
N ASN A 2 -12.74 14.13 -2.28
CA ASN A 2 -11.91 14.74 -3.32
C ASN A 2 -12.00 13.88 -4.61
N PRO A 3 -12.42 14.43 -5.76
CA PRO A 3 -12.59 13.66 -6.99
C PRO A 3 -11.29 13.07 -7.56
N GLN A 4 -10.13 13.54 -7.09
CA GLN A 4 -8.83 13.02 -7.51
C GLN A 4 -8.44 11.73 -6.78
N TRP A 5 -9.04 11.44 -5.62
CA TRP A 5 -8.74 10.22 -4.88
C TRP A 5 -9.29 9.00 -5.62
N LEU A 6 -8.56 7.89 -5.54
CA LEU A 6 -8.96 6.64 -6.17
C LEU A 6 -9.86 5.84 -5.23
N VAL A 7 -11.01 5.43 -5.73
CA VAL A 7 -11.83 4.39 -5.10
C VAL A 7 -11.46 3.07 -5.78
N PRO A 8 -11.04 2.03 -5.03
CA PRO A 8 -10.73 0.73 -5.60
C PRO A 8 -11.87 0.14 -6.45
N GLU A 9 -11.57 -0.13 -7.73
CA GLU A 9 -12.46 -0.87 -8.63
C GLU A 9 -12.27 -2.38 -8.38
N TRP A 10 -13.06 -2.91 -7.46
CA TRP A 10 -13.06 -4.33 -7.04
C TRP A 10 -14.45 -4.74 -6.54
N PRO A 11 -14.82 -6.03 -6.54
CA PRO A 11 -16.13 -6.50 -6.11
C PRO A 11 -16.22 -6.63 -4.57
N ALA A 12 -15.73 -5.63 -3.84
CA ALA A 12 -15.79 -5.65 -2.39
C ALA A 12 -17.24 -5.58 -1.88
N PRO A 13 -17.56 -6.27 -0.78
CA PRO A 13 -18.89 -6.20 -0.17
C PRO A 13 -19.30 -4.77 0.21
N SER A 14 -20.61 -4.48 0.20
CA SER A 14 -21.15 -3.14 0.48
C SER A 14 -20.84 -2.61 1.89
N ASN A 15 -20.50 -3.50 2.83
CA ASN A 15 -20.04 -3.17 4.18
C ASN A 15 -18.52 -2.92 4.26
N VAL A 16 -17.82 -2.85 3.12
CA VAL A 16 -16.39 -2.50 3.03
C VAL A 16 -16.25 -1.25 2.18
N ARG A 17 -15.49 -0.28 2.68
CA ARG A 17 -15.08 0.90 1.94
C ARG A 17 -13.57 0.95 1.86
N ALA A 18 -13.08 1.50 0.76
CA ALA A 18 -11.66 1.66 0.54
C ALA A 18 -11.39 2.92 -0.29
N LEU A 19 -10.19 3.46 -0.14
CA LEU A 19 -9.76 4.70 -0.78
C LEU A 19 -8.24 4.71 -0.89
N CYS A 20 -7.71 5.32 -1.94
CA CYS A 20 -6.32 5.76 -2.01
C CYS A 20 -6.27 7.25 -2.31
N THR A 21 -5.62 8.02 -1.45
CA THR A 21 -5.48 9.46 -1.62
C THR A 21 -4.50 9.77 -2.76
N THR A 22 -4.59 10.99 -3.29
CA THR A 22 -3.55 11.59 -4.13
C THR A 22 -2.78 12.64 -3.32
N ARG A 23 -1.84 13.33 -3.98
CA ARG A 23 -1.16 14.50 -3.40
C ARG A 23 -2.05 15.75 -3.28
N ASP A 24 -3.27 15.73 -3.78
CA ASP A 24 -4.15 16.90 -3.86
C ASP A 24 -5.12 17.02 -2.67
N GLY A 25 -5.44 18.27 -2.31
CA GLY A 25 -6.49 18.63 -1.34
C GLY A 25 -5.99 18.94 0.07
N GLY A 26 -4.69 19.14 0.26
CA GLY A 26 -4.10 19.45 1.56
C GLY A 26 -3.77 20.93 1.78
N VAL A 27 -2.82 21.17 2.67
CA VAL A 27 -2.32 22.51 3.05
C VAL A 27 -0.80 22.61 3.08
N SER A 28 -0.08 21.50 2.92
CA SER A 28 1.38 21.50 2.87
C SER A 28 1.86 22.25 1.63
N ALA A 29 3.12 22.70 1.64
CA ALA A 29 3.68 23.53 0.56
C ALA A 29 4.99 22.94 0.01
N GLY A 30 5.43 23.47 -1.13
CA GLY A 30 6.70 23.11 -1.75
C GLY A 30 6.77 21.62 -2.13
N ARG A 31 7.81 20.91 -1.66
CA ARG A 31 8.00 19.47 -1.94
C ARG A 31 6.93 18.56 -1.33
N TYR A 32 6.12 19.09 -0.42
CA TYR A 32 5.01 18.39 0.24
C TYR A 32 3.64 18.82 -0.30
N ASP A 33 3.60 19.71 -1.31
CA ASP A 33 2.36 20.23 -1.88
C ASP A 33 1.48 19.10 -2.44
N SER A 34 0.25 18.88 -1.98
CA SER A 34 -0.50 19.61 -0.93
C SER A 34 -0.89 18.73 0.26
N LEU A 35 -1.33 17.50 0.02
CA LEU A 35 -1.89 16.57 1.02
C LEU A 35 -0.83 15.57 1.50
N ASN A 36 0.24 16.05 2.13
CA ASN A 36 1.18 15.17 2.79
C ASN A 36 0.59 14.61 4.10
N LEU A 37 0.57 13.29 4.22
CA LEU A 37 0.10 12.58 5.42
C LEU A 37 1.26 12.05 6.29
N GLY A 38 2.51 12.11 5.81
CA GLY A 38 3.69 11.65 6.51
C GLY A 38 4.24 12.70 7.48
N ASP A 39 4.39 12.32 8.74
CA ASP A 39 4.98 13.14 9.83
C ASP A 39 6.51 12.98 9.95
N HIS A 40 7.08 11.95 9.34
CA HIS A 40 8.50 11.59 9.43
C HIS A 40 9.33 12.09 8.22
N VAL A 41 8.76 12.94 7.37
CA VAL A 41 9.41 13.42 6.12
C VAL A 41 9.88 14.88 6.21
N ALA A 42 9.89 15.45 7.42
CA ALA A 42 10.31 16.82 7.73
C ALA A 42 9.43 17.94 7.11
N ASP A 43 8.14 17.66 6.93
CA ASP A 43 7.14 18.69 6.66
C ASP A 43 6.73 19.41 7.96
N ASP A 44 6.00 20.51 7.83
CA ASP A 44 5.41 21.23 8.97
C ASP A 44 4.36 20.36 9.69
N ALA A 45 4.56 20.14 10.99
CA ALA A 45 3.69 19.26 11.78
C ALA A 45 2.23 19.73 11.83
N ALA A 46 1.97 21.04 11.80
CA ALA A 46 0.62 21.58 11.78
C ALA A 46 -0.06 21.33 10.43
N HIS A 47 0.68 21.41 9.32
CA HIS A 47 0.17 21.05 8.00
C HIS A 47 -0.18 19.56 7.90
N VAL A 48 0.69 18.68 8.39
CA VAL A 48 0.44 17.23 8.40
C VAL A 48 -0.77 16.89 9.26
N ALA A 49 -0.89 17.50 10.45
CA ALA A 49 -2.04 17.32 11.33
C ALA A 49 -3.35 17.77 10.66
N GLU A 50 -3.36 18.92 9.98
CA GLU A 50 -4.51 19.41 9.22
C GLU A 50 -4.87 18.48 8.06
N ASN A 51 -3.88 17.97 7.31
CA ASN A 51 -4.12 17.01 6.23
C ASN A 51 -4.73 15.70 6.74
N ARG A 52 -4.23 15.16 7.87
CA ARG A 52 -4.82 13.97 8.51
C ARG A 52 -6.23 14.24 9.02
N ARG A 53 -6.49 15.42 9.60
CA ARG A 53 -7.84 15.84 10.01
C ARG A 53 -8.81 15.89 8.84
N ARG A 54 -8.40 16.46 7.70
CA ARG A 54 -9.20 16.49 6.46
C ARG A 54 -9.51 15.10 5.94
N LEU A 55 -8.52 14.20 5.95
CA LEU A 55 -8.72 12.80 5.56
C LEU A 55 -9.76 12.12 6.46
N GLN A 56 -9.59 12.21 7.78
CA GLN A 56 -10.52 11.63 8.76
C GLN A 56 -11.96 12.13 8.55
N GLN A 57 -12.14 13.43 8.35
CA GLN A 57 -13.46 14.00 8.07
C GLN A 57 -14.06 13.49 6.77
N ALA A 58 -13.24 13.30 5.73
CA ALA A 58 -13.72 12.83 4.44
C ALA A 58 -14.14 11.35 4.44
N ILE A 59 -13.51 10.51 5.26
CA ILE A 59 -13.82 9.06 5.33
C ILE A 59 -14.83 8.73 6.43
N GLY A 60 -15.01 9.60 7.44
CA GLY A 60 -15.96 9.42 8.53
C GLY A 60 -15.59 8.30 9.52
N THR A 61 -14.34 7.85 9.51
CA THR A 61 -13.78 6.83 10.41
C THR A 61 -12.36 7.23 10.81
N GLN A 62 -11.81 6.65 11.89
CA GLN A 62 -10.47 6.97 12.38
C GLN A 62 -9.41 6.20 11.57
N PRO A 63 -8.57 6.86 10.76
CA PRO A 63 -7.38 6.22 10.20
C PRO A 63 -6.34 5.99 11.30
N VAL A 64 -5.64 4.85 11.25
CA VAL A 64 -4.52 4.53 12.16
C VAL A 64 -3.22 4.52 11.37
N PHE A 65 -2.29 5.40 11.72
CA PHE A 65 -1.00 5.55 11.02
C PHE A 65 0.10 4.74 11.70
N LEU A 66 0.65 3.75 11.00
CA LEU A 66 1.74 2.90 11.52
C LEU A 66 3.12 3.57 11.35
N GLN A 67 4.08 3.18 12.18
CA GLN A 67 5.50 3.42 11.92
C GLN A 67 6.03 2.30 11.01
N GLN A 68 5.91 2.52 9.70
CA GLN A 68 6.35 1.58 8.67
C GLN A 68 7.88 1.50 8.60
N VAL A 69 8.43 0.29 8.71
CA VAL A 69 9.88 0.02 8.78
C VAL A 69 10.37 -0.85 7.63
N HIS A 70 9.55 -1.05 6.59
CA HIS A 70 9.81 -1.93 5.45
C HIS A 70 10.02 -3.40 5.85
N GLY A 71 9.42 -3.82 6.96
CA GLY A 71 9.38 -5.19 7.45
C GLY A 71 8.10 -5.92 7.07
N THR A 72 7.74 -6.89 7.89
CA THR A 72 6.59 -7.79 7.68
C THR A 72 5.62 -7.82 8.86
N GLY A 73 5.85 -6.97 9.86
CA GLY A 73 5.04 -6.91 11.07
C GLY A 73 3.59 -6.54 10.76
N LEU A 74 2.65 -7.27 11.38
CA LEU A 74 1.22 -7.06 11.26
C LEU A 74 0.60 -6.85 12.64
N VAL A 75 -0.27 -5.85 12.77
CA VAL A 75 -1.01 -5.56 14.02
C VAL A 75 -2.53 -5.60 13.79
N SER A 76 -3.29 -6.00 14.81
CA SER A 76 -4.74 -5.92 14.80
C SER A 76 -5.19 -4.58 15.38
N LEU A 77 -5.97 -3.81 14.63
CA LEU A 77 -6.56 -2.53 15.07
C LEU A 77 -7.78 -2.74 15.98
N ASP A 78 -8.20 -3.97 16.19
CA ASP A 78 -9.24 -4.30 17.18
C ASP A 78 -8.70 -4.17 18.62
N ASP A 79 -7.38 -4.22 18.80
CA ASP A 79 -6.69 -3.96 20.06
C ASP A 79 -6.42 -2.45 20.26
N ALA A 80 -5.91 -2.04 21.42
CA ALA A 80 -5.54 -0.64 21.70
C ALA A 80 -4.25 -0.19 20.98
N VAL A 81 -4.21 -0.30 19.65
CA VAL A 81 -3.12 0.17 18.78
C VAL A 81 -3.17 1.71 18.68
N GLN A 82 -2.01 2.34 18.89
CA GLN A 82 -1.84 3.79 18.74
C GLN A 82 -1.13 4.13 17.43
N ASP A 83 -1.31 5.37 16.97
CA ASP A 83 -0.50 5.92 15.90
C ASP A 83 0.99 5.80 16.25
N GLY A 84 1.81 5.46 15.24
CA GLY A 84 3.23 5.21 15.41
C GLY A 84 3.58 3.79 15.87
N THR A 85 2.60 2.89 16.02
CA THR A 85 2.91 1.47 16.29
C THR A 85 3.75 0.89 15.15
N VAL A 86 4.89 0.25 15.48
CA VAL A 86 5.82 -0.32 14.49
C VAL A 86 5.20 -1.55 13.80
N ALA A 87 4.85 -1.39 12.53
CA ALA A 87 4.34 -2.45 11.66
C ALA A 87 4.29 -1.96 10.20
N ASP A 88 4.22 -2.90 9.26
CA ASP A 88 4.04 -2.60 7.84
C ASP A 88 2.70 -3.12 7.31
N ALA A 89 1.92 -3.81 8.14
CA ALA A 89 0.55 -4.19 7.85
C ALA A 89 -0.36 -4.04 9.06
N CYS A 90 -1.66 -3.86 8.82
CA CYS A 90 -2.67 -3.91 9.87
C CYS A 90 -3.96 -4.57 9.39
N THR A 91 -4.72 -5.09 10.33
CA THR A 91 -6.03 -5.71 10.09
C THR A 91 -7.09 -5.18 11.06
N ALA A 92 -8.36 -5.27 10.70
CA ALA A 92 -9.47 -4.91 11.57
C ALA A 92 -10.70 -5.78 11.27
N THR A 93 -11.46 -6.11 12.31
CA THR A 93 -12.82 -6.67 12.21
C THR A 93 -13.89 -5.70 12.72
N THR A 94 -13.50 -4.67 13.46
CA THR A 94 -14.39 -3.60 13.94
C THR A 94 -14.64 -2.53 12.87
N THR A 95 -15.69 -1.72 13.05
CA THR A 95 -16.04 -0.58 12.16
C THR A 95 -15.42 0.75 12.62
N ALA A 96 -14.74 0.76 13.76
CA ALA A 96 -14.29 2.00 14.42
C ALA A 96 -13.04 2.62 13.77
N ARG A 97 -12.26 1.84 13.02
CA ARG A 97 -10.93 2.23 12.54
C ARG A 97 -10.69 1.79 11.11
N ALA A 98 -9.90 2.58 10.38
CA ALA A 98 -9.44 2.26 9.04
C ALA A 98 -7.99 1.76 9.04
N CYS A 99 -7.78 0.58 8.44
CA CYS A 99 -6.45 0.07 8.13
C CYS A 99 -5.81 0.99 7.11
N THR A 100 -4.69 1.61 7.46
CA THR A 100 -4.05 2.68 6.66
C THR A 100 -2.58 2.39 6.45
N VAL A 101 -2.11 2.53 5.21
CA VAL A 101 -0.68 2.47 4.88
C VAL A 101 -0.29 3.69 4.05
N MET A 102 0.83 4.32 4.41
CA MET A 102 1.37 5.49 3.72
C MET A 102 2.45 5.08 2.73
N VAL A 103 2.46 5.70 1.56
CA VAL A 103 3.42 5.38 0.51
C VAL A 103 3.88 6.62 -0.26
N ALA A 104 5.09 6.49 -0.79
CA ALA A 104 5.58 7.23 -1.94
C ALA A 104 6.52 6.26 -2.66
N ASP A 105 6.02 5.62 -3.72
CA ASP A 105 6.63 4.52 -4.52
C ASP A 105 6.41 3.08 -4.04
N CYS A 106 6.43 2.79 -2.73
CA CYS A 106 6.15 1.42 -2.28
C CYS A 106 4.69 1.03 -2.61
N LEU A 107 4.44 -0.27 -2.78
CA LEU A 107 3.12 -0.76 -3.19
C LEU A 107 2.16 -0.85 -1.98
N PRO A 108 1.06 -0.09 -1.93
CA PRO A 108 -0.01 -0.36 -0.97
C PRO A 108 -0.90 -1.49 -1.50
N VAL A 109 -1.24 -2.44 -0.63
CA VAL A 109 -2.18 -3.53 -0.94
C VAL A 109 -3.30 -3.55 0.10
N LEU A 110 -4.54 -3.51 -0.37
CA LEU A 110 -5.73 -3.56 0.47
C LEU A 110 -6.41 -4.93 0.32
N PHE A 111 -7.01 -5.43 1.40
CA PHE A 111 -7.60 -6.76 1.46
C PHE A 111 -8.97 -6.73 2.13
N THR A 112 -9.83 -7.64 1.68
CA THR A 112 -11.03 -8.07 2.41
C THR A 112 -11.39 -9.51 2.01
N ASP A 113 -12.18 -10.18 2.84
CA ASP A 113 -12.88 -11.39 2.43
C ASP A 113 -14.19 -11.06 1.70
N ALA A 114 -14.75 -12.05 1.00
CA ALA A 114 -15.99 -11.94 0.21
C ALA A 114 -17.26 -11.60 1.03
N ARG A 115 -17.21 -11.66 2.36
CA ARG A 115 -18.29 -11.26 3.28
C ARG A 115 -17.98 -9.95 4.01
N GLY A 116 -16.79 -9.39 3.85
CA GLY A 116 -16.37 -8.17 4.54
C GLY A 116 -16.24 -8.35 6.05
N ARG A 117 -15.89 -9.55 6.55
CA ARG A 117 -15.74 -9.78 7.99
C ARG A 117 -14.47 -9.11 8.52
N ARG A 118 -13.38 -9.20 7.76
CA ARG A 118 -12.09 -8.59 8.05
C ARG A 118 -11.61 -7.74 6.89
N VAL A 119 -10.89 -6.66 7.22
CA VAL A 119 -10.16 -5.84 6.27
C VAL A 119 -8.69 -5.76 6.67
N ALA A 120 -7.80 -5.51 5.72
CA ALA A 120 -6.38 -5.29 6.00
C ALA A 120 -5.71 -4.38 4.97
N ALA A 121 -4.65 -3.69 5.40
CA ALA A 121 -3.79 -2.89 4.54
C ALA A 121 -2.33 -3.27 4.79
N ALA A 122 -1.55 -3.42 3.72
CA ALA A 122 -0.14 -3.78 3.77
C ALA A 122 0.72 -2.82 2.92
N HIS A 123 1.83 -2.40 3.50
CA HIS A 123 2.90 -1.64 2.87
C HIS A 123 3.93 -2.61 2.30
N ALA A 124 3.92 -2.79 0.98
CA ALA A 124 4.79 -3.71 0.27
C ALA A 124 5.88 -2.96 -0.51
N GLY A 125 6.81 -2.35 0.22
CA GLY A 125 8.12 -2.03 -0.35
C GLY A 125 8.90 -3.32 -0.69
N TRP A 126 9.94 -3.25 -1.52
CA TRP A 126 10.61 -4.47 -2.01
C TRP A 126 11.09 -5.40 -0.89
N ARG A 127 11.56 -4.84 0.24
CA ARG A 127 12.01 -5.62 1.42
C ARG A 127 10.86 -6.35 2.10
N GLY A 128 9.77 -5.65 2.41
CA GLY A 128 8.59 -6.25 3.03
C GLY A 128 7.91 -7.25 2.09
N LEU A 129 7.85 -6.94 0.79
CA LEU A 129 7.30 -7.82 -0.23
C LEU A 129 8.10 -9.11 -0.36
N ALA A 130 9.43 -9.02 -0.46
CA ALA A 130 10.30 -10.20 -0.44
C ALA A 130 10.24 -10.91 0.92
N GLY A 131 10.15 -10.18 2.04
CA GLY A 131 10.08 -10.78 3.39
C GLY A 131 8.77 -11.49 3.69
N GLY A 132 7.72 -11.28 2.88
CA GLY A 132 6.46 -11.97 3.00
C GLY A 132 5.37 -11.23 3.78
N VAL A 133 5.33 -9.89 3.71
CA VAL A 133 4.28 -9.08 4.35
C VAL A 133 2.88 -9.41 3.81
N LEU A 134 2.78 -9.78 2.52
CA LEU A 134 1.49 -10.13 1.90
C LEU A 134 0.98 -11.46 2.41
N GLU A 135 1.84 -12.48 2.52
CA GLU A 135 1.52 -13.79 3.08
C GLU A 135 1.14 -13.66 4.56
N GLN A 136 1.88 -12.86 5.31
CA GLN A 136 1.54 -12.58 6.70
C GLN A 136 0.15 -11.95 6.82
N THR A 137 -0.19 -11.04 5.90
CA THR A 137 -1.52 -10.42 5.84
C THR A 137 -2.61 -11.42 5.46
N VAL A 138 -2.37 -12.30 4.48
CA VAL A 138 -3.29 -13.36 4.07
C VAL A 138 -3.58 -14.33 5.22
N ARG A 139 -2.55 -14.74 5.98
CA ARG A 139 -2.71 -15.64 7.14
C ARG A 139 -3.62 -15.08 8.22
N ALA A 140 -3.71 -13.75 8.38
CA ALA A 140 -4.59 -13.12 9.36
C ALA A 140 -6.08 -13.40 9.08
N PHE A 141 -6.45 -13.70 7.83
CA PHE A 141 -7.84 -14.05 7.48
C PHE A 141 -8.17 -15.52 7.74
N ALA A 142 -7.17 -16.40 7.82
CA ALA A 142 -7.39 -17.83 8.08
C ALA A 142 -7.87 -18.10 9.52
N GLN A 143 -7.81 -17.09 10.40
CA GLN A 143 -8.24 -17.19 11.80
C GLN A 143 -9.77 -17.06 11.98
N ASP A 144 -10.51 -16.66 10.94
CA ASP A 144 -11.94 -16.31 11.04
C ASP A 144 -12.91 -17.35 10.44
N ASP A 145 -12.42 -18.51 9.98
CA ASP A 145 -13.24 -19.47 9.22
C ASP A 145 -12.79 -20.93 9.41
N ASP A 146 -13.74 -21.87 9.49
CA ASP A 146 -13.52 -23.33 9.42
C ASP A 146 -13.21 -23.81 7.97
N GLY A 147 -12.78 -22.90 7.09
CA GLY A 147 -12.50 -23.14 5.67
C GLY A 147 -11.61 -22.05 5.06
N ALA A 148 -11.14 -22.21 3.82
CA ALA A 148 -10.30 -21.18 3.18
C ALA A 148 -11.14 -19.95 2.79
N PRO A 149 -10.94 -18.76 3.42
CA PRO A 149 -11.73 -17.59 3.09
C PRO A 149 -11.46 -17.17 1.64
N ARG A 150 -12.51 -16.84 0.90
CA ARG A 150 -12.37 -16.23 -0.43
C ARG A 150 -11.92 -14.78 -0.26
N LEU A 151 -10.61 -14.57 -0.41
CA LEU A 151 -9.98 -13.26 -0.28
C LEU A 151 -9.94 -12.52 -1.62
N MET A 152 -10.01 -11.20 -1.53
CA MET A 152 -9.69 -10.31 -2.61
C MET A 152 -8.66 -9.28 -2.16
N ALA A 153 -7.82 -8.87 -3.11
CA ALA A 153 -6.83 -7.83 -2.90
C ALA A 153 -6.92 -6.76 -3.99
N TRP A 154 -6.69 -5.53 -3.61
CA TRP A 154 -6.50 -4.41 -4.52
C TRP A 154 -5.08 -3.88 -4.38
N LEU A 155 -4.39 -3.79 -5.51
CA LEU A 155 -3.04 -3.24 -5.61
C LEU A 155 -3.15 -1.76 -6.01
N GLY A 156 -2.59 -0.86 -5.20
CA GLY A 156 -2.66 0.57 -5.45
C GLY A 156 -1.48 1.14 -6.25
N PRO A 157 -1.45 2.47 -6.46
CA PRO A 157 -0.36 3.16 -7.15
C PRO A 157 0.98 2.96 -6.45
N CYS A 158 2.02 2.68 -7.24
CA CYS A 158 3.39 2.47 -6.77
C CYS A 158 4.38 2.88 -7.88
N ILE A 159 5.68 2.78 -7.65
CA ILE A 159 6.64 2.99 -8.73
C ILE A 159 6.50 1.89 -9.80
N GLY A 160 6.39 2.30 -11.06
CA GLY A 160 6.16 1.38 -12.18
C GLY A 160 7.44 0.74 -12.71
N PRO A 161 7.31 -0.32 -13.53
CA PRO A 161 8.44 -1.12 -14.00
C PRO A 161 9.41 -0.33 -14.89
N LYS A 162 8.97 0.76 -15.54
CA LYS A 162 9.87 1.61 -16.35
C LYS A 162 10.75 2.55 -15.52
N ALA A 163 10.48 2.69 -14.22
CA ALA A 163 11.16 3.65 -13.34
C ALA A 163 11.85 3.00 -12.14
N PHE A 164 11.44 1.77 -11.77
CA PHE A 164 11.98 1.10 -10.59
C PHE A 164 13.27 0.33 -10.88
N GLU A 165 14.35 1.07 -11.12
CA GLU A 165 15.68 0.49 -11.19
C GLU A 165 16.16 0.02 -9.82
N VAL A 166 16.70 -1.20 -9.76
CA VAL A 166 17.23 -1.89 -8.58
C VAL A 166 18.53 -2.64 -8.93
N GLY A 167 19.31 -3.02 -7.91
CA GLY A 167 20.47 -3.88 -8.11
C GLY A 167 20.13 -5.37 -8.16
N ALA A 168 21.12 -6.19 -8.53
CA ALA A 168 20.99 -7.63 -8.62
C ALA A 168 20.59 -8.30 -7.29
N GLU A 169 20.90 -7.68 -6.15
CA GLU A 169 20.52 -8.15 -4.82
C GLU A 169 19.00 -8.21 -4.63
N VAL A 170 18.26 -7.26 -5.21
CA VAL A 170 16.79 -7.24 -5.13
C VAL A 170 16.22 -8.37 -5.96
N LYS A 171 16.71 -8.55 -7.20
CA LYS A 171 16.32 -9.66 -8.07
C LYS A 171 16.57 -11.02 -7.41
N ALA A 172 17.77 -11.21 -6.86
CA ALA A 172 18.14 -12.45 -6.17
C ALA A 172 17.25 -12.74 -4.96
N ALA A 173 16.85 -11.72 -4.18
CA ALA A 173 15.97 -11.89 -3.03
C ALA A 173 14.58 -12.44 -3.40
N PHE A 174 14.08 -12.11 -4.60
CA PHE A 174 12.81 -12.64 -5.11
C PHE A 174 12.99 -14.03 -5.74
N GLU A 175 14.01 -14.23 -6.57
CA GLU A 175 14.29 -15.52 -7.22
C GLU A 175 14.61 -16.63 -6.22
N ALA A 176 15.23 -16.30 -5.08
CA ALA A 176 15.48 -17.25 -4.01
C ALA A 176 14.20 -17.88 -3.43
N GLN A 177 13.04 -17.23 -3.61
CA GLN A 177 11.76 -17.71 -3.12
C GLN A 177 10.89 -18.31 -4.22
N SER A 178 11.00 -17.81 -5.44
CA SER A 178 10.31 -18.32 -6.63
C SER A 178 11.14 -17.99 -7.87
N PRO A 179 11.70 -18.99 -8.57
CA PRO A 179 12.43 -18.76 -9.82
C PRO A 179 11.62 -18.00 -10.88
N GLU A 180 10.30 -18.13 -10.87
CA GLU A 180 9.38 -17.45 -11.78
C GLU A 180 9.38 -15.93 -11.61
N ALA A 181 9.85 -15.41 -10.47
CA ALA A 181 10.02 -14.00 -10.22
C ALA A 181 11.01 -13.34 -11.21
N ALA A 182 11.89 -14.12 -11.83
CA ALA A 182 12.79 -13.67 -12.90
C ALA A 182 12.05 -12.89 -14.00
N SER A 183 10.82 -13.31 -14.33
CA SER A 183 9.99 -12.68 -15.37
C SER A 183 9.50 -11.27 -15.01
N CYS A 184 9.60 -10.86 -13.75
CA CYS A 184 9.25 -9.52 -13.27
C CYS A 184 10.43 -8.53 -13.31
N PHE A 185 11.56 -8.93 -13.87
CA PHE A 185 12.75 -8.09 -14.00
C PHE A 185 13.19 -8.02 -15.46
N THR A 186 13.48 -6.81 -15.95
CA THR A 186 14.15 -6.60 -17.24
C THR A 186 15.50 -5.92 -17.03
N PRO A 187 16.53 -6.21 -17.85
CA PRO A 187 17.79 -5.48 -17.78
C PRO A 187 17.57 -3.97 -17.89
N ALA A 188 18.22 -3.18 -17.03
CA ALA A 188 18.24 -1.73 -17.14
C ALA A 188 19.40 -1.27 -18.05
N ALA A 189 19.47 0.03 -18.33
CA ALA A 189 20.53 0.59 -19.17
C ALA A 189 21.92 0.52 -18.49
N ALA A 190 21.95 0.63 -17.15
CA ALA A 190 23.16 0.49 -16.37
C ALA A 190 23.50 -1.00 -16.16
N ASP A 191 24.78 -1.35 -16.32
CA ASP A 191 25.25 -2.73 -16.12
C ASP A 191 25.00 -3.21 -14.68
N GLY A 192 24.57 -4.47 -14.55
CA GLY A 192 24.20 -5.07 -13.27
C GLY A 192 22.93 -4.51 -12.62
N LYS A 193 22.18 -3.62 -13.29
CA LYS A 193 20.91 -3.07 -12.82
C LYS A 193 19.72 -3.68 -13.55
N TRP A 194 18.59 -3.69 -12.86
CA TRP A 194 17.34 -4.27 -13.32
C TRP A 194 16.19 -3.31 -13.09
N LEU A 195 15.23 -3.31 -13.99
CA LEU A 195 13.93 -2.69 -13.83
C LEU A 195 12.97 -3.73 -13.26
N ALA A 196 12.41 -3.47 -12.07
CA ALA A 196 11.56 -4.42 -11.36
C ALA A 196 10.07 -4.02 -11.41
N ASP A 197 9.20 -5.01 -11.62
CA ASP A 197 7.75 -4.84 -11.61
C ASP A 197 7.17 -5.26 -10.24
N LEU A 198 7.02 -4.30 -9.32
CA LEU A 198 6.47 -4.56 -7.97
C LEU A 198 5.04 -5.12 -8.00
N PRO A 199 4.08 -4.58 -8.79
CA PRO A 199 2.75 -5.18 -8.88
C PRO A 199 2.77 -6.61 -9.41
N ALA A 200 3.59 -6.93 -10.42
CA ALA A 200 3.69 -8.29 -10.94
C ALA A 200 4.26 -9.25 -9.89
N LEU A 201 5.32 -8.85 -9.17
CA LEU A 201 5.85 -9.60 -8.04
C LEU A 201 4.77 -9.84 -6.98
N ALA A 202 4.05 -8.81 -6.56
CA ALA A 202 2.96 -8.93 -5.58
C ALA A 202 1.85 -9.88 -6.05
N ARG A 203 1.46 -9.82 -7.33
CA ARG A 203 0.47 -10.74 -7.91
C ARG A 203 0.94 -12.19 -7.88
N GLN A 204 2.21 -12.47 -8.17
CA GLN A 204 2.77 -13.82 -8.06
C GLN A 204 2.69 -14.33 -6.61
N ARG A 205 3.12 -13.51 -5.64
CA ARG A 205 3.10 -13.85 -4.20
C ARG A 205 1.67 -14.12 -3.70
N LEU A 206 0.73 -13.26 -4.06
CA LEU A 206 -0.66 -13.39 -3.66
C LEU A 206 -1.32 -14.63 -4.25
N ARG A 207 -1.07 -14.95 -5.53
CA ARG A 207 -1.57 -16.18 -6.15
C ARG A 207 -0.98 -17.43 -5.48
N ALA A 208 0.31 -17.43 -5.18
CA ALA A 208 0.96 -18.52 -4.46
C ALA A 208 0.37 -18.70 -3.04
N ALA A 209 -0.10 -17.62 -2.42
CA ALA A 209 -0.81 -17.63 -1.14
C ALA A 209 -2.32 -17.97 -1.27
N GLY A 210 -2.82 -18.31 -2.46
CA GLY A 210 -4.21 -18.70 -2.70
C GLY A 210 -5.20 -17.55 -2.93
N VAL A 211 -4.72 -16.32 -3.13
CA VAL A 211 -5.59 -15.17 -3.44
C VAL A 211 -5.76 -15.05 -4.96
N GLU A 212 -6.94 -15.43 -5.44
CA GLU A 212 -7.26 -15.42 -6.88
C GLU A 212 -7.86 -14.09 -7.36
N SER A 213 -8.57 -13.37 -6.48
CA SER A 213 -9.28 -12.14 -6.82
C SER A 213 -8.38 -10.91 -6.65
N LEU A 214 -7.64 -10.56 -7.69
CA LEU A 214 -6.62 -9.49 -7.67
C LEU A 214 -6.96 -8.33 -8.62
N HIS A 215 -7.16 -7.14 -8.05
CA HIS A 215 -7.66 -5.95 -8.76
C HIS A 215 -6.68 -4.78 -8.69
N GLY A 216 -6.96 -3.72 -9.45
CA GLY A 216 -6.15 -2.50 -9.47
C GLY A 216 -4.89 -2.61 -10.31
N ASN A 217 -3.81 -1.97 -9.86
CA ASN A 217 -2.55 -1.72 -10.56
C ASN A 217 -2.12 -2.85 -11.52
N ASP A 218 -2.15 -2.52 -12.82
CA ASP A 218 -1.80 -3.37 -13.95
C ASP A 218 -0.36 -3.11 -14.45
N SER A 219 0.45 -2.45 -13.63
CA SER A 219 1.82 -2.00 -13.95
C SER A 219 1.89 -0.90 -15.03
N GLY A 220 0.76 -0.35 -15.46
CA GLY A 220 0.68 0.74 -16.43
C GLY A 220 1.11 2.11 -15.89
N ASP A 221 1.46 3.01 -16.81
CA ASP A 221 1.98 4.35 -16.46
C ASP A 221 0.96 5.20 -15.66
N ALA A 222 -0.34 4.91 -15.75
CA ALA A 222 -1.39 5.57 -14.96
C ALA A 222 -1.31 5.28 -13.45
N TRP A 223 -0.66 4.18 -13.07
CA TRP A 223 -0.44 3.78 -11.68
C TRP A 223 0.95 4.16 -11.16
N CYS A 224 1.86 4.53 -12.06
CA CYS A 224 3.25 4.80 -11.75
C CYS A 224 3.40 6.13 -11.01
N THR A 225 3.83 6.09 -9.75
CA THR A 225 4.04 7.28 -8.91
C THR A 225 5.08 8.24 -9.48
N VAL A 226 6.10 7.73 -10.17
CA VAL A 226 7.11 8.54 -10.87
C VAL A 226 6.51 9.21 -12.11
N ALA A 227 5.78 8.46 -12.94
CA ALA A 227 5.23 8.93 -14.21
C ALA A 227 4.00 9.84 -14.05
N GLN A 228 3.36 9.84 -12.88
CA GLN A 228 2.18 10.65 -12.56
C GLN A 228 2.49 11.72 -11.49
N PRO A 229 3.40 12.68 -11.75
CA PRO A 229 3.84 13.67 -10.76
C PRO A 229 2.72 14.61 -10.28
N SER A 230 1.70 14.85 -11.10
CA SER A 230 0.52 15.64 -10.71
C SER A 230 -0.38 14.92 -9.71
N ARG A 231 -0.35 13.57 -9.66
CA ARG A 231 -1.25 12.78 -8.82
C ARG A 231 -0.57 12.24 -7.57
N PHE A 232 0.70 11.88 -7.65
CA PHE A 232 1.37 11.15 -6.58
C PHE A 232 2.71 11.76 -6.18
N PHE A 233 2.99 11.69 -4.88
CA PHE A 233 4.35 11.84 -4.37
C PHE A 233 5.21 10.65 -4.78
N SER A 234 6.49 10.89 -5.04
CA SER A 234 7.47 9.84 -5.37
C SER A 234 8.81 10.13 -4.70
N HIS A 235 9.29 9.19 -3.90
CA HIS A 235 10.60 9.29 -3.26
C HIS A 235 11.74 9.18 -4.28
N ARG A 236 11.60 8.30 -5.28
CA ARG A 236 12.56 8.09 -6.36
C ARG A 236 12.75 9.34 -7.21
N ARG A 237 11.66 10.05 -7.50
CA ARG A 237 11.70 11.28 -8.31
C ARG A 237 12.20 12.48 -7.51
N ASP A 238 11.65 12.67 -6.31
CA ASP A 238 11.76 13.94 -5.59
C ASP A 238 12.74 13.89 -4.39
N GLY A 239 13.22 12.69 -4.03
CA GLY A 239 13.98 12.47 -2.81
C GLY A 239 13.09 12.69 -1.57
N VAL A 240 13.26 13.82 -0.90
CA VAL A 240 12.39 14.19 0.22
C VAL A 240 11.08 14.75 -0.33
N SER A 241 9.96 14.10 -0.04
CA SER A 241 8.63 14.42 -0.57
C SER A 241 7.55 13.93 0.39
N GLY A 242 6.29 14.29 0.14
CA GLY A 242 5.14 13.87 0.93
C GLY A 242 4.82 12.38 0.84
N ARG A 243 3.81 11.94 1.59
CA ARG A 243 3.23 10.59 1.54
C ARG A 243 1.73 10.68 1.29
N PHE A 244 1.25 9.87 0.35
CA PHE A 244 -0.18 9.60 0.19
C PHE A 244 -0.53 8.28 0.89
N ALA A 245 -1.80 7.94 1.05
CA ALA A 245 -2.21 6.76 1.80
C ALA A 245 -3.28 5.93 1.08
N ALA A 246 -3.23 4.62 1.29
CA ALA A 246 -4.31 3.70 0.95
C ALA A 246 -4.96 3.19 2.24
N LEU A 247 -6.30 3.14 2.22
CA LEU A 247 -7.13 2.85 3.38
C LEU A 247 -8.23 1.87 3.03
N VAL A 248 -8.57 0.98 3.97
CA VAL A 248 -9.74 0.11 3.91
C VAL A 248 -10.38 0.00 5.29
N TRP A 249 -11.71 0.03 5.36
CA TRP A 249 -12.48 -0.04 6.60
C TRP A 249 -13.84 -0.68 6.39
N LYS A 250 -14.44 -1.14 7.50
CA LYS A 250 -15.81 -1.64 7.52
C LYS A 250 -16.81 -0.53 7.86
N VAL A 251 -18.02 -0.62 7.31
CA VAL A 251 -19.15 0.29 7.62
C VAL A 251 -20.35 -0.43 8.19
#